data_AF-A0A6L8FQ40-F1
#
_entry.id   AF-A0A6L8FQ40-F1
#
_cell.length_a   1.000
_cell.length_b   1.000
_cell.length_c   1.000
_cell.angle_alpha   90.00
_cell.angle_beta   90.00
_cell.angle_gamma   90.00
#
_symmetry.space_group_name_H-M   'P 1'
#
loop_
_entity.id
_entity.type
_entity.pdbx_description
1 polymer ?
#
loop_
_entity_poly.entity_id
_entity_poly.type
_entity_poly.pdbx_seq_one_letter_code
_entity_poly.pdbx_strand_id
1 'polypeptide(L)'
;MSGLLAVAVTALGGGADDAVAQWVEEPGKGWIALAAYHQDTRERFGIDGDTRVFFAEGHAVTTSSFLTAALGLVPGFDMWSQFSFHRLRYDDVAGTRSSTGFGDARFWLRAAPLKWLGSAVPFAVRAGFKVPIGDFDVDAEVIPLGDGQRDWEVMAEAGHSFWPRTLYLSGWVGYRWREENPESGKDFGNEVFYFAQAGGRFGRWGWKVAVDGWD
;
A
#
# COMPACT_ATOMS: atom_id res chain seq x y z
N MET A 1 13.07 5.70 10.86
CA MET A 1 12.37 4.41 10.65
C MET A 1 10.99 4.51 11.25
N SER A 2 10.01 4.73 10.38
CA SER A 2 8.60 4.71 10.74
C SER A 2 8.01 3.38 10.26
N GLY A 3 7.17 2.74 11.07
CA GLY A 3 6.56 1.47 10.71
C GLY A 3 5.19 1.33 11.36
N LEU A 4 4.28 0.66 10.65
CA LEU A 4 2.94 0.36 11.11
C LEU A 4 2.83 -1.15 11.32
N LEU A 5 2.23 -1.55 12.45
CA LEU A 5 1.83 -2.93 12.71
C LEU A 5 0.32 -3.04 12.53
N ALA A 6 -0.11 -3.86 11.58
CA ALA A 6 -1.51 -4.15 11.34
C ALA A 6 -1.84 -5.61 11.66
N VAL A 7 -2.87 -5.83 12.49
CA VAL A 7 -3.42 -7.15 12.78
C VAL A 7 -4.84 -7.21 12.23
N ALA A 8 -5.11 -8.19 11.36
CA ALA A 8 -6.43 -8.42 10.80
C ALA A 8 -6.88 -9.85 11.06
N VAL A 9 -8.12 -9.99 11.54
CA VAL A 9 -8.81 -11.28 11.69
C VAL A 9 -10.02 -11.25 10.78
N THR A 10 -10.11 -12.22 9.87
CA THR A 10 -11.18 -12.25 8.87
C THR A 10 -11.90 -13.60 8.94
N ALA A 11 -13.23 -13.56 9.05
CA ALA A 11 -14.06 -14.73 8.83
C ALA A 11 -14.14 -14.97 7.32
N LEU A 12 -13.48 -16.02 6.81
CA LEU A 12 -13.54 -16.37 5.39
C LEU A 12 -14.56 -17.51 5.22
N GLY A 13 -15.67 -17.20 4.54
CA GLY A 13 -16.62 -18.20 4.06
C GLY A 13 -16.12 -18.84 2.77
N GLY A 14 -15.44 -19.98 2.87
CA GLY A 14 -14.95 -20.74 1.70
C GLY A 14 -13.98 -21.85 2.11
N GLY A 15 -13.88 -22.93 1.33
CA GLY A 15 -13.00 -24.08 1.58
C GLY A 15 -11.53 -23.70 1.75
N ALA A 16 -10.75 -24.58 2.38
CA ALA A 16 -9.31 -24.42 2.48
C ALA A 16 -8.67 -24.78 1.13
N ASP A 17 -8.69 -23.84 0.19
CA ASP A 17 -7.86 -23.97 -1.00
C ASP A 17 -6.41 -23.58 -0.65
N ASP A 18 -5.47 -24.23 -1.34
CA ASP A 18 -4.03 -24.12 -1.18
C ASP A 18 -3.63 -22.71 -0.78
N ALA A 19 -2.88 -22.57 0.33
CA ALA A 19 -2.43 -21.28 0.82
C ALA A 19 -1.80 -20.48 -0.33
N VAL A 20 -2.55 -19.48 -0.80
CA VAL A 20 -2.26 -18.66 -1.97
C VAL A 20 -1.05 -17.80 -1.64
N ALA A 21 0.15 -18.30 -1.92
CA ALA A 21 1.35 -17.50 -1.87
C ALA A 21 1.28 -16.39 -2.94
N GLN A 22 2.17 -15.40 -2.85
CA GLN A 22 2.30 -14.36 -3.88
C GLN A 22 2.64 -15.01 -5.22
N TRP A 23 1.64 -15.18 -6.07
CA TRP A 23 1.82 -15.69 -7.42
C TRP A 23 1.48 -14.59 -8.42
N VAL A 24 2.22 -14.58 -9.52
CA VAL A 24 1.81 -13.83 -10.71
C VAL A 24 0.55 -14.47 -11.27
N GLU A 25 -0.45 -13.64 -11.57
CA GLU A 25 -1.74 -14.07 -12.10
C GLU A 25 -1.60 -14.81 -13.44
N GLU A 26 -2.41 -15.83 -13.67
CA GLU A 26 -2.45 -16.51 -14.97
C GLU A 26 -3.05 -15.59 -16.05
N PRO A 27 -2.68 -15.76 -17.34
CA PRO A 27 -3.22 -14.96 -18.42
C PRO A 27 -4.75 -14.92 -18.43
N GLY A 28 -5.31 -13.71 -18.40
CA GLY A 28 -6.77 -13.49 -18.38
C GLY A 28 -7.44 -13.71 -17.02
N LYS A 29 -6.70 -14.12 -15.98
CA LYS A 29 -7.18 -14.19 -14.60
C LYS A 29 -6.70 -12.99 -13.80
N GLY A 30 -7.41 -12.68 -12.73
CA GLY A 30 -7.10 -11.53 -11.92
C GLY A 30 -8.08 -11.37 -10.77
N TRP A 31 -7.92 -10.28 -10.03
CA TRP A 31 -8.76 -9.94 -8.91
C TRP A 31 -8.89 -8.42 -8.77
N ILE A 32 -9.93 -8.02 -8.04
CA ILE A 32 -10.18 -6.64 -7.64
C ILE A 32 -10.41 -6.63 -6.13
N ALA A 33 -9.79 -5.69 -5.44
CA ALA A 33 -9.96 -5.48 -4.02
C ALA A 33 -10.31 -4.01 -3.75
N LEU A 34 -11.32 -3.81 -2.91
CA LEU A 34 -11.63 -2.50 -2.33
C LEU A 34 -11.26 -2.52 -0.86
N ALA A 35 -10.38 -1.62 -0.45
CA ALA A 35 -10.03 -1.37 0.93
C ALA A 35 -10.53 0.01 1.36
N ALA A 36 -11.04 0.13 2.57
CA ALA A 36 -11.41 1.40 3.18
C ALA A 36 -10.74 1.50 4.54
N TYR A 37 -10.13 2.66 4.80
CA TYR A 37 -9.44 2.99 6.03
C TYR A 37 -10.09 4.23 6.63
N HIS A 38 -10.24 4.23 7.95
CA HIS A 38 -10.68 5.38 8.71
C HIS A 38 -9.66 5.61 9.83
N GLN A 39 -9.13 6.81 9.88
CA GLN A 39 -8.18 7.25 10.89
C GLN A 39 -8.74 8.49 11.58
N ASP A 40 -8.67 8.49 12.90
CA ASP A 40 -9.01 9.61 13.77
C ASP A 40 -7.81 9.81 14.70
N THR A 41 -7.15 10.97 14.60
CA THR A 41 -5.96 11.25 15.40
C THR A 41 -5.89 12.71 15.87
N ARG A 42 -5.36 12.89 17.09
CA ARG A 42 -5.01 14.18 17.69
C ARG A 42 -3.50 14.39 17.79
N GLU A 43 -2.75 13.44 17.26
CA GLU A 43 -1.30 13.37 17.36
C GLU A 43 -0.67 13.19 15.97
N ARG A 44 0.56 13.70 15.84
CA ARG A 44 1.43 13.57 14.67
C ARG A 44 2.79 13.02 15.07
N PHE A 45 3.46 12.36 14.14
CA PHE A 45 4.87 12.02 14.31
C PHE A 45 5.74 13.20 13.89
N GLY A 46 6.69 13.58 14.74
CA GLY A 46 7.76 14.51 14.41
C GLY A 46 8.81 13.87 13.51
N ILE A 47 9.68 14.70 12.93
CA ILE A 47 10.80 14.22 12.10
C ILE A 47 11.76 13.31 12.88
N ASP A 48 11.81 13.46 14.21
CA ASP A 48 12.62 12.66 15.11
C ASP A 48 11.96 11.31 15.48
N GLY A 49 10.75 11.04 14.97
CA GLY A 49 9.95 9.86 15.33
C GLY A 49 9.09 10.01 16.59
N ASP A 50 9.25 11.12 17.32
CA ASP A 50 8.46 11.39 18.53
C ASP A 50 7.01 11.78 18.22
N THR A 51 6.08 11.25 19.00
CA THR A 51 4.67 11.65 18.93
C THR A 51 4.47 13.03 19.55
N ARG A 52 3.80 13.93 18.83
CA ARG A 52 3.47 15.29 19.27
C ARG A 52 1.99 15.55 19.04
N VAL A 53 1.33 16.19 19.99
CA VAL A 53 -0.06 16.66 19.80
C VAL A 53 -0.08 17.69 18.67
N PHE A 54 -1.16 17.71 17.87
CA PHE A 54 -1.34 18.78 16.91
C PHE A 54 -1.41 20.14 17.61
N PHE A 55 -0.85 21.16 16.95
CA PHE A 55 -0.93 22.52 17.44
C PHE A 55 -2.41 22.97 17.50
N ALA A 56 -2.74 23.80 18.49
CA ALA A 56 -4.05 24.41 18.65
C ALA A 56 -5.25 23.43 18.64
N GLU A 57 -5.15 22.38 19.46
CA GLU A 57 -6.19 21.35 19.62
C GLU A 57 -6.55 20.62 18.32
N GLY A 58 -5.61 20.57 17.38
CA GLY A 58 -5.81 19.96 16.08
C GLY A 58 -6.32 18.51 16.14
N HIS A 59 -7.30 18.22 15.30
CA HIS A 59 -7.94 16.91 15.18
C HIS A 59 -8.06 16.56 13.70
N ALA A 60 -7.37 15.49 13.28
CA ALA A 60 -7.36 15.03 11.90
C ALA A 60 -8.21 13.76 11.77
N VAL A 61 -9.17 13.79 10.86
CA VAL A 61 -9.99 12.64 10.47
C VAL A 61 -9.81 12.37 9.00
N THR A 62 -9.34 11.16 8.68
CA THR A 62 -9.04 10.72 7.32
C THR A 62 -9.85 9.48 7.00
N THR A 63 -10.62 9.52 5.92
CA THR A 63 -11.22 8.33 5.34
C THR A 63 -10.67 8.13 3.94
N SER A 64 -10.03 6.99 3.71
CA SER A 64 -9.35 6.67 2.45
C SER A 64 -9.88 5.35 1.91
N SER A 65 -10.19 5.32 0.63
CA SER A 65 -10.56 4.09 -0.08
C SER A 65 -9.58 3.82 -1.21
N PHE A 66 -9.21 2.55 -1.37
CA PHE A 66 -8.27 2.09 -2.38
C PHE A 66 -8.92 0.97 -3.19
N LEU A 67 -9.09 1.20 -4.49
CA LEU A 67 -9.46 0.19 -5.45
C LEU A 67 -8.20 -0.34 -6.11
N THR A 68 -7.86 -1.60 -5.86
CA THR A 68 -6.69 -2.27 -6.46
C THR A 68 -7.17 -3.38 -7.36
N ALA A 69 -6.59 -3.49 -8.55
CA ALA A 69 -6.85 -4.58 -9.49
C ALA A 69 -5.52 -5.22 -9.93
N ALA A 70 -5.54 -6.52 -10.18
CA ALA A 70 -4.46 -7.26 -10.81
C ALA A 70 -5.00 -8.11 -11.97
N LEU A 71 -4.25 -8.20 -13.06
CA LEU A 71 -4.61 -8.98 -14.25
C LEU A 71 -3.36 -9.65 -14.85
N GLY A 72 -3.40 -10.97 -14.99
CA GLY A 72 -2.37 -11.74 -15.70
C GLY A 72 -2.42 -11.44 -17.19
N LEU A 73 -1.27 -11.03 -17.73
CA LEU A 73 -1.15 -10.62 -19.13
C LEU A 73 -0.71 -11.80 -19.99
N VAL A 74 0.42 -12.39 -19.62
CA VAL A 74 1.08 -13.51 -20.30
C VAL A 74 1.76 -14.39 -19.23
N PRO A 75 2.16 -15.64 -19.53
CA PRO A 75 2.76 -16.51 -18.52
C PRO A 75 3.96 -15.86 -17.81
N GLY A 76 3.83 -15.69 -16.50
CA GLY A 76 4.88 -15.08 -15.67
C GLY A 76 4.87 -13.56 -15.61
N PHE A 77 3.88 -12.88 -16.21
CA PHE A 77 3.67 -11.44 -16.06
C PHE A 77 2.22 -11.08 -15.71
N ASP A 78 2.04 -10.16 -14.76
CA ASP A 78 0.76 -9.49 -14.48
C ASP A 78 0.93 -7.98 -14.34
N MET A 79 -0.16 -7.26 -14.50
CA MET A 79 -0.25 -5.82 -14.30
C MET A 79 -1.13 -5.54 -13.09
N TRP A 80 -0.72 -4.57 -12.27
CA TRP A 80 -1.49 -4.06 -11.15
C TRP A 80 -1.81 -2.60 -11.39
N SER A 81 -3.00 -2.19 -10.96
CA SER A 81 -3.39 -0.79 -10.87
C SER A 81 -4.05 -0.50 -9.53
N GLN A 82 -3.82 0.69 -9.00
CA GLN A 82 -4.44 1.16 -7.78
C GLN A 82 -4.92 2.61 -7.95
N PHE A 83 -6.15 2.84 -7.52
CA PHE A 83 -6.77 4.16 -7.49
C PHE A 83 -7.20 4.45 -6.07
N SER A 84 -6.98 5.69 -5.64
CA SER A 84 -7.28 6.13 -4.29
C SER A 84 -8.31 7.27 -4.31
N PHE A 85 -9.16 7.29 -3.30
CA PHE A 85 -10.09 8.38 -3.06
C PHE A 85 -10.08 8.70 -1.57
N HIS A 86 -9.99 9.99 -1.26
CA HIS A 86 -9.74 10.48 0.08
C HIS A 86 -10.81 11.48 0.48
N ARG A 87 -11.17 11.45 1.76
CA ARG A 87 -11.93 12.48 2.46
C ARG A 87 -11.17 12.85 3.72
N LEU A 88 -10.62 14.05 3.74
CA LEU A 88 -9.79 14.58 4.80
C LEU A 88 -10.56 15.69 5.51
N ARG A 89 -10.46 15.72 6.83
CA ARG A 89 -10.98 16.78 7.69
C ARG A 89 -9.93 17.11 8.75
N TYR A 90 -9.70 18.39 8.96
CA TYR A 90 -8.87 18.88 10.04
C TYR A 90 -9.62 19.98 10.79
N ASP A 91 -9.80 19.80 12.09
CA ASP A 91 -10.42 20.78 12.98
C ASP A 91 -9.35 21.35 13.92
N ASP A 92 -9.31 22.67 14.07
CA ASP A 92 -8.50 23.37 15.08
C ASP A 92 -9.25 24.60 15.63
N VAL A 93 -8.59 25.39 16.49
CA VAL A 93 -9.19 26.63 17.04
C VAL A 93 -9.54 27.68 15.98
N ALA A 94 -8.94 27.64 14.79
CA ALA A 94 -9.21 28.58 13.71
C ALA A 94 -10.39 28.13 12.83
N GLY A 95 -10.75 26.84 12.85
CA GLY A 95 -11.95 26.32 12.22
C GLY A 95 -11.79 24.90 11.66
N THR A 96 -12.70 24.54 10.75
CA THR A 96 -12.71 23.25 10.06
C THR A 96 -12.24 23.42 8.62
N ARG A 97 -11.25 22.62 8.21
CA ARG A 97 -10.81 22.46 6.83
C ARG A 97 -11.16 21.06 6.34
N SER A 98 -11.62 20.93 5.11
CA SER A 98 -11.93 19.63 4.53
C SER A 98 -11.58 19.56 3.06
N SER A 99 -11.07 18.41 2.62
CA SER A 99 -10.76 18.13 1.23
C SER A 99 -11.31 16.76 0.85
N THR A 100 -11.78 16.60 -0.38
CA THR A 100 -12.34 15.33 -0.88
C THR A 100 -12.08 15.20 -2.36
N GLY A 101 -11.50 14.07 -2.77
CA GLY A 101 -11.16 13.86 -4.16
C GLY A 101 -10.35 12.59 -4.38
N PHE A 102 -9.97 12.38 -5.63
CA PHE A 102 -9.06 11.31 -5.99
C PHE A 102 -7.66 11.64 -5.51
N GLY A 103 -6.94 10.64 -5.04
CA GLY A 103 -5.50 10.73 -4.82
C GLY A 103 -4.74 10.24 -6.04
N ASP A 104 -3.46 9.93 -5.83
CA ASP A 104 -2.60 9.44 -6.91
C ASP A 104 -3.02 8.03 -7.38
N ALA A 105 -2.81 7.78 -8.67
CA ALA A 105 -2.94 6.45 -9.24
C ALA A 105 -1.56 5.79 -9.32
N ARG A 106 -1.54 4.47 -9.15
CA ARG A 106 -0.31 3.69 -9.27
C ARG A 106 -0.50 2.53 -10.22
N PHE A 107 0.54 2.26 -11.00
CA PHE A 107 0.55 1.17 -11.98
C PHE A 107 1.84 0.38 -11.84
N TRP A 108 1.74 -0.94 -11.92
CA TRP A 108 2.90 -1.82 -11.88
C TRP A 108 2.81 -2.92 -12.92
N LEU A 109 3.98 -3.36 -13.38
CA LEU A 109 4.20 -4.64 -14.01
C LEU A 109 4.97 -5.54 -13.06
N ARG A 110 4.54 -6.78 -12.90
CA ARG A 110 5.20 -7.79 -12.08
C ARG A 110 5.62 -8.98 -12.93
N ALA A 111 6.82 -9.47 -12.69
CA ALA A 111 7.41 -10.61 -13.36
C ALA A 111 7.84 -11.68 -12.35
N ALA A 112 7.68 -12.95 -12.68
CA ALA A 112 8.17 -14.08 -11.89
C ALA A 112 9.34 -14.78 -12.61
N PRO A 113 10.57 -14.23 -12.58
CA PRO A 113 11.67 -14.70 -13.43
C PRO A 113 12.09 -16.13 -13.12
N LEU A 114 11.98 -16.56 -11.86
CA LEU A 114 12.33 -17.93 -11.46
C LEU A 114 11.42 -18.99 -12.09
N LYS A 115 10.18 -18.65 -12.45
CA LYS A 115 9.28 -19.55 -13.18
C LYS A 115 9.82 -19.88 -14.57
N TRP A 116 10.48 -18.93 -15.25
CA TRP A 116 11.08 -19.16 -16.57
C TRP A 116 12.30 -20.09 -16.50
N LEU A 117 12.92 -20.20 -15.33
CA LEU A 117 14.03 -21.13 -15.04
C LEU A 117 13.54 -22.48 -14.51
N GLY A 118 12.22 -22.75 -14.49
CA GLY A 118 11.64 -23.98 -13.97
C GLY A 118 11.66 -24.12 -12.45
N SER A 119 11.99 -23.05 -11.73
CA SER A 119 12.00 -23.05 -10.27
C SER A 119 10.59 -22.82 -9.70
N ALA A 120 10.26 -23.60 -8.67
CA ALA A 120 9.02 -23.44 -7.91
C ALA A 120 9.13 -22.36 -6.80
N VAL A 121 10.28 -21.71 -6.67
CA VAL A 121 10.48 -20.66 -5.64
C VAL A 121 9.56 -19.47 -5.95
N PRO A 122 8.65 -19.10 -5.02
CA PRO A 122 7.75 -17.96 -5.17
C PRO A 122 8.53 -16.65 -5.00
N PHE A 123 9.07 -16.16 -6.12
CA PHE A 123 9.78 -14.90 -6.21
C PHE A 123 9.25 -14.08 -7.38
N ALA A 124 9.04 -12.80 -7.15
CA ALA A 124 8.65 -11.85 -8.20
C ALA A 124 9.40 -10.53 -8.06
N VAL A 125 9.54 -9.84 -9.18
CA VAL A 125 10.00 -8.45 -9.24
C VAL A 125 8.86 -7.63 -9.79
N ARG A 126 8.52 -6.53 -9.11
CA ARG A 126 7.49 -5.59 -9.55
C ARG A 126 8.11 -4.23 -9.72
N ALA A 127 7.83 -3.60 -10.85
CA ALA A 127 8.25 -2.24 -11.14
C ALA A 127 7.05 -1.43 -11.58
N GLY A 128 7.01 -0.16 -11.21
CA GLY A 128 5.84 0.68 -11.46
C GLY A 128 6.11 2.16 -11.29
N PHE A 129 5.04 2.91 -11.44
CA PHE A 129 5.06 4.35 -11.29
C PHE A 129 3.76 4.87 -10.69
N LYS A 130 3.88 6.00 -9.99
CA LYS A 130 2.79 6.80 -9.46
C LYS A 130 2.52 7.96 -10.40
N VAL A 131 1.26 8.18 -10.78
CA VAL A 131 0.82 9.33 -11.56
C VAL A 131 -0.01 10.25 -10.66
N PRO A 132 0.35 11.54 -10.55
CA PRO A 132 -0.44 12.50 -9.80
C PRO A 132 -1.69 12.86 -10.60
N ILE A 133 -2.73 12.05 -10.48
CA ILE A 133 -4.05 12.32 -11.08
C ILE A 133 -5.00 13.02 -10.11
N GLY A 134 -4.66 13.05 -8.82
CA GLY A 134 -5.42 13.71 -7.78
C GLY A 134 -5.10 15.20 -7.71
N ASP A 135 -6.05 15.97 -7.16
CA ASP A 135 -5.84 17.39 -6.92
C ASP A 135 -4.77 17.57 -5.84
N PHE A 136 -3.66 18.22 -6.21
CA PHE A 136 -2.69 18.77 -5.28
C PHE A 136 -2.96 20.27 -5.18
N ASP A 137 -3.19 20.75 -3.96
CA ASP A 137 -3.30 22.18 -3.71
C ASP A 137 -2.17 22.56 -2.75
N VAL A 138 -1.42 23.60 -3.14
CA VAL A 138 -0.30 24.15 -2.35
C VAL A 138 -0.81 25.13 -1.29
N ASP A 139 -2.12 25.38 -1.23
CA ASP A 139 -2.73 26.22 -0.20
C ASP A 139 -2.59 25.58 1.20
N ALA A 140 -2.06 26.36 2.14
CA ALA A 140 -1.93 25.96 3.54
C ALA A 140 -3.29 25.73 4.23
N GLU A 141 -4.39 26.18 3.61
CA GLU A 141 -5.77 25.92 4.04
C GLU A 141 -6.34 24.62 3.47
N VAL A 142 -5.66 23.98 2.51
CA VAL A 142 -6.08 22.74 1.88
C VAL A 142 -5.18 21.58 2.30
N ILE A 143 -5.81 20.48 2.70
CA ILE A 143 -5.10 19.25 3.03
C ILE A 143 -4.85 18.51 1.70
N PRO A 144 -3.59 18.32 1.27
CA PRO A 144 -3.29 17.71 -0.01
C PRO A 144 -3.77 16.25 -0.03
N LEU A 145 -4.37 15.83 -1.15
CA LEU A 145 -4.91 14.47 -1.35
C LEU A 145 -3.91 13.50 -2.01
N GLY A 146 -2.77 14.02 -2.43
CA GLY A 146 -1.63 13.30 -3.00
C GLY A 146 -0.35 14.10 -2.77
N ASP A 147 0.77 13.62 -3.30
CA ASP A 147 2.05 14.34 -3.15
C ASP A 147 2.38 15.21 -4.38
N GLY A 148 1.52 15.23 -5.41
CA GLY A 148 1.68 16.06 -6.62
C GLY A 148 2.88 15.70 -7.51
N GLN A 149 3.56 14.59 -7.21
CA GLN A 149 4.79 14.18 -7.89
C GLN A 149 4.67 12.79 -8.52
N ARG A 150 5.49 12.55 -9.54
CA ARG A 150 5.69 11.22 -10.10
C ARG A 150 6.74 10.46 -9.31
N ASP A 151 6.41 9.23 -8.97
CA ASP A 151 7.35 8.31 -8.33
C ASP A 151 7.57 7.11 -9.23
N TRP A 152 8.79 6.60 -9.25
CA TRP A 152 9.13 5.31 -9.84
C TRP A 152 9.47 4.35 -8.72
N GLU A 153 9.05 3.10 -8.82
CA GLU A 153 9.36 2.12 -7.79
C GLU A 153 9.69 0.76 -8.37
N VAL A 154 10.60 0.07 -7.68
CA VAL A 154 10.92 -1.34 -7.91
C VAL A 154 10.87 -2.08 -6.58
N MET A 155 10.35 -3.29 -6.58
CA MET A 155 10.29 -4.14 -5.39
C MET A 155 10.54 -5.61 -5.74
N ALA A 156 11.22 -6.30 -4.84
CA ALA A 156 11.39 -7.74 -4.85
C ALA A 156 10.42 -8.35 -3.85
N GLU A 157 9.63 -9.31 -4.31
CA GLU A 157 8.60 -10.01 -3.55
C GLU A 157 8.99 -11.48 -3.38
N ALA A 158 8.81 -12.00 -2.18
CA ALA A 158 9.02 -13.41 -1.90
C ALA A 158 7.97 -13.93 -0.92
N GLY A 159 7.63 -15.21 -1.06
CA GLY A 159 6.72 -15.87 -0.14
C GLY A 159 7.13 -17.29 0.19
N HIS A 160 6.37 -17.92 1.07
CA HIS A 160 6.46 -19.34 1.33
C HIS A 160 5.13 -19.84 1.89
N SER A 161 4.65 -20.95 1.34
CA SER A 161 3.51 -21.70 1.86
C SER A 161 4.03 -22.86 2.69
N PHE A 162 3.55 -23.02 3.91
CA PHE A 162 3.95 -24.11 4.81
C PHE A 162 3.00 -25.33 4.73
N TRP A 163 2.30 -25.50 3.60
CA TRP A 163 1.39 -26.62 3.38
C TRP A 163 2.08 -27.96 3.73
N PRO A 164 1.41 -28.89 4.46
CA PRO A 164 -0.02 -28.93 4.81
C PRO A 164 -0.42 -28.08 6.03
N ARG A 165 0.52 -27.42 6.70
CA ARG A 165 0.14 -26.41 7.70
C ARG A 165 -0.45 -25.24 6.93
N THR A 166 -1.67 -24.84 7.30
CA THR A 166 -2.41 -23.73 6.69
C THR A 166 -1.82 -22.37 7.11
N LEU A 167 -0.51 -22.22 6.95
CA LEU A 167 0.30 -21.06 7.32
C LEU A 167 1.08 -20.58 6.10
N TYR A 168 1.33 -19.28 6.03
CA TYR A 168 2.18 -18.68 5.02
C TYR A 168 3.00 -17.52 5.59
N LEU A 169 4.09 -17.20 4.91
CA LEU A 169 4.88 -15.98 5.08
C LEU A 169 5.01 -15.34 3.71
N SER A 170 4.90 -14.03 3.62
CA SER A 170 5.27 -13.30 2.41
C SER A 170 5.72 -11.90 2.74
N GLY A 171 6.46 -11.28 1.83
CA GLY A 171 6.95 -9.94 2.04
C GLY A 171 7.58 -9.39 0.79
N TRP A 172 7.91 -8.11 0.86
CA TRP A 172 8.63 -7.42 -0.17
C TRP A 172 9.51 -6.33 0.39
N VAL A 173 10.55 -6.00 -0.36
CA VAL A 173 11.40 -4.84 -0.15
C VAL A 173 11.51 -4.09 -1.46
N GLY A 174 11.44 -2.78 -1.40
CA GLY A 174 11.44 -1.93 -2.58
C GLY A 174 12.22 -0.64 -2.38
N TYR A 175 12.49 -0.01 -3.50
CA TYR A 175 13.12 1.30 -3.60
C TYR A 175 12.25 2.20 -4.47
N ARG A 176 12.02 3.43 -4.01
CA ARG A 176 11.23 4.45 -4.69
C ARG A 176 12.12 5.63 -5.03
N TRP A 177 12.18 5.97 -6.32
CA TRP A 177 12.72 7.23 -6.81
C TRP A 177 11.61 8.26 -6.86
N ARG A 178 11.79 9.35 -6.12
CA ARG A 178 10.83 10.44 -6.03
C ARG A 178 11.30 11.59 -6.89
N GLU A 179 10.45 12.04 -7.81
CA GLU A 179 10.70 13.29 -8.51
C GLU A 179 10.33 14.47 -7.59
N GLU A 180 11.00 15.60 -7.79
CA GLU A 180 10.66 16.85 -7.11
C GLU A 180 9.23 17.27 -7.49
N ASN A 181 8.45 17.71 -6.51
CA ASN A 181 7.12 18.23 -6.79
C ASN A 181 7.24 19.58 -7.55
N PRO A 182 6.72 19.69 -8.78
CA PRO A 182 6.92 20.87 -9.62
C PRO A 182 6.16 22.11 -9.13
N GLU A 183 5.11 21.94 -8.33
CA GLU A 183 4.27 23.04 -7.85
C GLU A 183 4.80 23.64 -6.54
N SER A 184 5.32 22.80 -5.64
CA SER A 184 5.86 23.22 -4.34
C SER A 184 7.38 23.35 -4.29
N GLY A 185 8.10 22.80 -5.28
CA GLY A 185 9.58 22.73 -5.28
C GLY A 185 10.13 21.83 -4.16
N LYS A 186 9.30 20.96 -3.60
CA LYS A 186 9.67 20.10 -2.48
C LYS A 186 10.27 18.80 -2.99
N ASP A 187 11.50 18.54 -2.59
CA ASP A 187 12.16 17.25 -2.75
C ASP A 187 11.98 16.42 -1.46
N PHE A 188 11.27 15.30 -1.59
CA PHE A 188 11.05 14.36 -0.49
C PHE A 188 12.16 13.32 -0.35
N GLY A 189 13.08 13.26 -1.32
CA GLY A 189 14.13 12.27 -1.37
C GLY A 189 13.63 10.87 -1.75
N ASN A 190 14.57 10.02 -2.15
CA ASN A 190 14.30 8.62 -2.43
C ASN A 190 14.08 7.83 -1.13
N GLU A 191 13.42 6.67 -1.24
CA GLU A 191 13.03 5.87 -0.08
C GLU A 191 13.14 4.37 -0.33
N VAL A 192 13.61 3.65 0.69
CA VAL A 192 13.47 2.21 0.85
C VAL A 192 12.22 1.93 1.66
N PHE A 193 11.39 1.04 1.14
CA PHE A 193 10.15 0.64 1.80
C PHE A 193 10.06 -0.88 1.84
N TYR A 194 9.41 -1.43 2.86
CA TYR A 194 9.33 -2.86 3.06
C TYR A 194 8.00 -3.28 3.68
N PHE A 195 7.69 -4.56 3.50
CA PHE A 195 6.52 -5.21 4.03
C PHE A 195 6.82 -6.66 4.35
N ALA A 196 6.32 -7.14 5.47
CA ALA A 196 6.31 -8.54 5.80
C ALA A 196 4.95 -8.90 6.41
N GLN A 197 4.39 -10.03 6.00
CA GLN A 197 3.18 -10.58 6.57
C GLN A 197 3.33 -12.07 6.83
N ALA A 198 2.76 -12.51 7.94
CA ALA A 198 2.51 -13.91 8.22
C ALA A 198 1.02 -14.09 8.42
N GLY A 199 0.50 -15.22 7.99
CA GLY A 199 -0.90 -15.51 8.19
C GLY A 199 -1.18 -17.00 8.16
N GLY A 200 -2.41 -17.32 8.44
CA GLY A 200 -2.85 -18.69 8.40
C GLY A 200 -4.33 -18.84 8.65
N ARG A 201 -4.76 -20.10 8.71
CA ARG A 201 -6.14 -20.46 8.88
C ARG A 201 -6.30 -21.50 9.98
N PHE A 202 -7.31 -21.32 10.82
CA PHE A 202 -7.77 -22.29 11.80
C PHE A 202 -9.27 -22.56 11.59
N GLY A 203 -9.60 -23.69 10.98
CA GLY A 203 -10.99 -24.03 10.62
C GLY A 203 -11.57 -23.03 9.61
N ARG A 204 -12.56 -22.23 10.03
CA ARG A 204 -13.18 -21.18 9.19
C ARG A 204 -12.55 -19.78 9.36
N TRP A 205 -11.60 -19.66 10.28
CA TRP A 205 -11.02 -18.37 10.67
C TRP A 205 -9.67 -18.18 10.00
N GLY A 206 -9.51 -17.08 9.29
CA GLY A 206 -8.22 -16.62 8.77
C GLY A 206 -7.65 -15.53 9.68
N TRP A 207 -6.34 -15.52 9.86
CA TRP A 207 -5.63 -14.45 10.55
C TRP A 207 -4.44 -14.00 9.72
N LYS A 208 -4.08 -12.72 9.88
CA LYS A 208 -2.91 -12.11 9.28
C LYS A 208 -2.31 -11.08 10.23
N VAL A 209 -1.00 -11.15 10.38
CA VAL A 209 -0.17 -10.13 11.01
C VAL A 209 0.73 -9.56 9.94
N ALA A 210 0.75 -8.24 9.80
CA ALA A 210 1.56 -7.55 8.81
C ALA A 210 2.29 -6.37 9.44
N VAL A 211 3.52 -6.16 8.98
CA VAL A 211 4.36 -5.02 9.29
C VAL A 211 4.74 -4.36 7.96
N ASP A 212 4.56 -3.05 7.89
CA ASP A 212 5.02 -2.22 6.79
C ASP A 212 5.82 -1.03 7.35
N GLY A 213 6.75 -0.51 6.54
CA GLY A 213 7.55 0.63 6.94
C GLY A 213 8.44 1.15 5.82
N TRP A 214 9.10 2.26 6.12
CA TRP A 214 10.01 2.95 5.22
C TRP A 214 11.12 3.67 6.00
N ASP A 215 12.20 4.03 5.30
CA ASP A 215 13.32 4.81 5.83
C ASP A 215 13.26 6.32 5.52
#